data_AF-A0A821V4Y6-F1
#
_entry.id   AF-A0A821V4Y6-F1
#
_cell.length_a   1.000
_cell.length_b   1.000
_cell.length_c   1.000
_cell.angle_alpha   90.00
_cell.angle_beta   90.00
_cell.angle_gamma   90.00
#
_symmetry.space_group_name_H-M   'P 1'
#
loop_
_entity.id
_entity.type
_entity.pdbx_description
1 polymer ?
#
loop_
_entity_poly.entity_id
_entity_poly.type
_entity_poly.pdbx_seq_one_letter_code
_entity_poly.pdbx_strand_id
1 'polypeptide(L)'
;MASTGASYTLVCDSRMDTYGYLYTLPFISSSPQSNLVVAEDDGGSQNNFQITATFTVTQSMILVVTTYHPDDVGEFNISIHGPAQLSLTPYISTSNIGTNTNEATSVDTIATTTTTSTTTTSTTTPIITTATTVTTKLATKKGTKRTSRRTKKKAIRPTITTSTTVTATTPGIQSSYSGALTKKDSSFMRPKQRRFGFYFLAIEVTISSSGIYTIVCESSIDTYGCLYKESFLPNNPNSKLIAIDDDSGSKKNFKLIANLTTTESMILVVTTHSAKQTGLFQVIVYGPEKAILTRYVTIPLTTTSTSTRTTTSTRTTTSTTTTTSTTTTTSTITTTPTLIIGGRRN
;
A
#
# COMPACT_ATOMS: atom_id res chain seq x y z
N MET A 1 -0.08 28.39 24.92
CA MET A 1 1.12 27.72 25.46
C MET A 1 2.17 27.72 24.35
N ALA A 2 3.40 28.12 24.62
CA ALA A 2 4.45 28.11 23.59
C ALA A 2 4.71 26.66 23.17
N SER A 3 4.50 26.36 21.88
CA SER A 3 4.91 25.09 21.28
C SER A 3 6.43 25.09 21.23
N THR A 4 7.08 24.68 22.30
CA THR A 4 8.54 24.55 22.35
C THR A 4 8.93 23.54 21.29
N GLY A 5 9.66 24.02 20.27
CA GLY A 5 10.21 23.13 19.25
C GLY A 5 11.14 22.12 19.91
N ALA A 6 11.10 20.88 19.44
CA ALA A 6 11.98 19.81 19.88
C ALA A 6 13.08 19.61 18.84
N SER A 7 14.32 19.43 19.29
CA SER A 7 15.45 19.12 18.40
C SER A 7 15.44 17.65 18.01
N TYR A 8 15.64 17.38 16.73
CA TYR A 8 15.78 16.05 16.18
C TYR A 8 17.00 15.98 15.28
N THR A 9 17.63 14.82 15.25
CA THR A 9 18.74 14.49 14.37
C THR A 9 18.33 13.37 13.43
N LEU A 10 18.38 13.64 12.13
CA LEU A 10 18.12 12.69 11.05
C LEU A 10 19.48 12.24 10.51
N VAL A 11 19.75 10.94 10.54
CA VAL A 11 21.02 10.35 10.10
C VAL A 11 20.73 9.43 8.93
N CYS A 12 21.52 9.57 7.86
CA CYS A 12 21.53 8.60 6.78
C CYS A 12 22.66 7.59 6.99
N ASP A 13 22.35 6.31 6.80
CA ASP A 13 23.33 5.23 6.70
C ASP A 13 23.23 4.62 5.30
N SER A 14 24.22 4.91 4.48
CA SER A 14 24.40 4.36 3.14
C SER A 14 25.87 4.06 2.86
N ARG A 15 26.11 3.20 1.87
CA ARG A 15 27.45 2.99 1.30
C ARG A 15 27.81 4.02 0.24
N MET A 16 26.83 4.82 -0.19
CA MET A 16 27.01 5.92 -1.12
C MET A 16 27.24 7.21 -0.35
N ASP A 17 27.82 8.20 -1.02
CA ASP A 17 27.90 9.56 -0.52
C ASP A 17 26.52 10.22 -0.70
N THR A 18 25.89 10.68 0.40
CA THR A 18 24.48 11.13 0.39
C THR A 18 24.30 12.53 0.94
N TYR A 19 23.47 13.30 0.23
CA TYR A 19 23.04 14.66 0.56
C TYR A 19 21.61 14.62 1.11
N GLY A 20 21.39 15.30 2.22
CA GLY A 20 20.08 15.50 2.81
C GLY A 20 19.64 16.95 2.67
N TYR A 21 18.38 17.15 2.28
CA TYR A 21 17.75 18.47 2.24
C TYR A 21 16.42 18.43 2.96
N LEU A 22 16.22 19.32 3.92
CA LEU A 22 14.99 19.43 4.68
C LEU A 22 14.24 20.70 4.26
N TYR A 23 12.97 20.54 3.89
CA TYR A 23 12.11 21.59 3.37
C TYR A 23 10.87 21.79 4.23
N THR A 24 10.40 23.03 4.29
CA THR A 24 8.99 23.30 4.65
C THR A 24 8.09 23.02 3.45
N LEU A 25 6.81 22.71 3.72
CA LEU A 25 5.84 22.49 2.66
C LEU A 25 5.43 23.81 1.99
N PRO A 26 5.23 23.84 0.66
CA PRO A 26 5.46 22.75 -0.30
C PRO A 26 6.92 22.69 -0.82
N PHE A 27 7.37 21.51 -1.24
CA PHE A 27 8.60 21.38 -2.03
C PHE A 27 8.33 21.73 -3.51
N ILE A 28 9.18 22.59 -4.09
CA ILE A 28 9.06 23.06 -5.47
C ILE A 28 10.29 22.61 -6.24
N SER A 29 10.21 21.52 -7.00
CA SER A 29 11.37 20.95 -7.72
C SER A 29 11.96 21.89 -8.77
N SER A 30 11.16 22.79 -9.37
CA SER A 30 11.66 23.81 -10.30
C SER A 30 12.37 24.97 -9.61
N SER A 31 12.35 25.02 -8.27
CA SER A 31 13.04 26.02 -7.45
C SER A 31 13.48 25.36 -6.14
N PRO A 32 14.49 24.46 -6.19
CA PRO A 32 14.88 23.62 -5.04
C PRO A 32 15.53 24.41 -3.89
N GLN A 33 15.71 25.72 -4.05
CA GLN A 33 16.12 26.63 -2.97
C GLN A 33 14.92 27.23 -2.23
N SER A 34 13.72 27.16 -2.83
CA SER A 34 12.49 27.61 -2.17
C SER A 34 12.14 26.67 -1.03
N ASN A 35 11.81 27.25 0.12
CA ASN A 35 11.40 26.53 1.33
C ASN A 35 12.45 25.58 1.93
N LEU A 36 13.71 25.63 1.45
CA LEU A 36 14.83 24.91 2.04
C LEU A 36 15.09 25.44 3.45
N VAL A 37 15.13 24.55 4.43
CA VAL A 37 15.43 24.86 5.83
C VAL A 37 16.88 24.58 6.14
N VAL A 38 17.36 23.40 5.76
CA VAL A 38 18.73 22.96 6.00
C VAL A 38 19.11 21.93 4.93
N ALA A 39 20.38 21.98 4.53
CA ALA A 39 21.02 21.01 3.67
C ALA A 39 22.32 20.57 4.34
N GLU A 40 22.68 19.30 4.20
CA GLU A 40 23.87 18.70 4.80
C GLU A 40 24.30 17.50 3.95
N ASP A 41 25.60 17.25 3.85
CA ASP A 41 26.17 16.22 2.98
C ASP A 41 27.26 15.38 3.64
N ASP A 42 28.01 15.93 4.58
CA ASP A 42 29.13 15.23 5.20
C ASP A 42 29.08 15.19 6.74
N GLY A 43 27.97 15.66 7.33
CA GLY A 43 27.79 15.66 8.79
C GLY A 43 27.75 14.29 9.49
N GLY A 44 27.62 13.18 8.75
CA GLY A 44 27.51 11.80 9.26
C GLY A 44 28.68 10.89 8.90
N SER A 45 28.60 9.61 9.25
CA SER A 45 29.67 8.65 8.91
C SER A 45 29.64 8.28 7.43
N GLN A 46 30.82 8.05 6.84
CA GLN A 46 30.98 7.64 5.43
C GLN A 46 30.44 8.66 4.42
N ASN A 47 30.59 9.97 4.70
CA ASN A 47 30.06 11.06 3.85
C ASN A 47 28.55 10.94 3.62
N ASN A 48 27.83 10.56 4.67
CA ASN A 48 26.38 10.62 4.66
C ASN A 48 25.93 11.88 5.41
N PHE A 49 24.78 12.44 5.04
CA PHE A 49 24.25 13.58 5.77
C PHE A 49 23.85 13.25 7.23
N GLN A 50 23.97 14.26 8.09
CA GLN A 50 23.39 14.27 9.44
C GLN A 50 22.72 15.62 9.71
N ILE A 51 21.40 15.69 9.52
CA ILE A 51 20.65 16.93 9.70
C ILE A 51 20.15 17.04 11.13
N THR A 52 20.47 18.13 11.81
CA THR A 52 19.80 18.50 13.08
C THR A 52 18.84 19.65 12.84
N ALA A 53 17.56 19.46 13.15
CA ALA A 53 16.53 20.47 12.98
C ALA A 53 15.54 20.49 14.15
N THR A 54 14.95 21.66 14.39
CA THR A 54 13.92 21.82 15.42
C THR A 54 12.54 21.70 14.79
N PHE A 55 11.75 20.75 15.26
CA PHE A 55 10.39 20.50 14.78
C PHE A 55 9.37 20.96 15.81
N THR A 56 8.29 21.58 15.34
CA THR A 56 7.10 21.81 16.16
C THR A 56 6.06 20.71 15.94
N VAL A 57 5.17 20.54 16.91
CA VAL A 57 4.24 19.40 16.99
C VAL A 57 3.17 19.36 15.91
N THR A 58 3.04 20.43 15.12
CA THR A 58 2.07 20.55 14.03
C THR A 58 2.76 20.67 12.67
N GLN A 59 4.09 20.73 12.65
CA GLN A 59 4.85 20.97 11.44
C GLN A 59 5.07 19.66 10.69
N SER A 60 4.75 19.70 9.41
CA SER A 60 5.16 18.68 8.44
C SER A 60 6.26 19.24 7.57
N MET A 61 7.28 18.42 7.32
CA MET A 61 8.45 18.77 6.51
C MET A 61 8.71 17.70 5.47
N ILE A 62 9.45 18.06 4.44
CA ILE A 62 9.91 17.16 3.40
C ILE A 62 11.42 16.96 3.57
N LEU A 63 11.85 15.70 3.69
CA LEU A 63 13.24 15.29 3.54
C LEU A 63 13.43 14.77 2.11
N VAL A 64 14.33 15.42 1.37
CA VAL A 64 14.84 14.93 0.09
C VAL A 64 16.22 14.36 0.34
N VAL A 65 16.48 13.16 -0.18
CA VAL A 65 17.78 12.50 -0.13
C VAL A 65 18.28 12.33 -1.55
N THR A 66 19.51 12.77 -1.83
CA THR A 66 20.18 12.56 -3.11
C THR A 66 21.56 11.94 -2.88
N THR A 67 22.16 11.42 -3.94
CA THR A 67 23.57 11.01 -3.94
C THR A 67 24.44 12.19 -4.35
N TYR A 68 25.71 12.21 -3.94
CA TYR A 68 26.68 13.19 -4.43
C TYR A 68 26.93 13.04 -5.93
N HIS A 69 27.12 11.80 -6.38
CA HIS A 69 27.29 11.47 -7.80
C HIS A 69 25.93 11.12 -8.43
N PRO A 70 25.60 11.71 -9.59
CA PRO A 70 24.29 11.56 -10.22
C PRO A 70 24.02 10.14 -10.74
N ASP A 71 25.06 9.32 -10.92
CA ASP A 71 24.97 7.96 -11.43
C ASP A 71 24.94 6.90 -10.32
N ASP A 72 25.11 7.30 -9.06
CA ASP A 72 25.09 6.37 -7.93
C ASP A 72 23.65 5.93 -7.61
N VAL A 73 23.48 4.62 -7.45
CA VAL A 73 22.22 4.01 -7.04
C VAL A 73 22.49 2.94 -5.99
N GLY A 74 21.63 2.88 -4.97
CA GLY A 74 21.84 1.95 -3.88
C GLY A 74 20.82 2.10 -2.77
N GLU A 75 20.98 1.25 -1.76
CA GLU A 75 20.13 1.26 -0.57
C GLU A 75 20.64 2.30 0.44
N PHE A 76 19.70 2.85 1.22
CA PHE A 76 19.99 3.75 2.32
C PHE A 76 18.97 3.51 3.44
N ASN A 77 19.37 3.80 4.68
CA ASN A 77 18.50 3.79 5.84
C ASN A 77 18.50 5.17 6.49
N ILE A 78 17.32 5.65 6.89
CA ILE A 78 17.20 6.89 7.65
C ILE A 78 16.82 6.54 9.09
N SER A 79 17.65 6.95 10.05
CA SER A 79 17.32 6.92 11.47
C SER A 79 17.00 8.34 11.96
N ILE A 80 16.08 8.42 12.92
CA ILE A 80 15.66 9.69 13.52
C ILE A 80 15.82 9.58 15.03
N HIS A 81 16.55 10.53 15.60
CA HIS A 81 16.79 10.64 17.03
C HIS A 81 16.16 11.93 17.55
N GLY A 82 15.39 11.84 18.62
CA GLY A 82 14.80 13.02 19.25
C GLY A 82 13.89 12.64 20.42
N PRO A 83 13.26 13.63 21.06
CA PRO A 83 12.50 13.42 22.29
C PRO A 83 11.13 12.74 22.08
N ALA A 84 10.64 12.62 20.84
CA ALA A 84 9.41 11.90 20.51
C ALA A 84 9.59 11.06 19.24
N GLN A 85 8.61 10.19 18.95
CA GLN A 85 8.62 9.44 17.69
C GLN A 85 8.15 10.32 16.53
N LEU A 86 8.88 10.26 15.42
CA LEU A 86 8.46 10.82 14.13
C LEU A 86 8.00 9.70 13.20
N SER A 87 7.04 10.00 12.33
CA SER A 87 6.63 9.11 11.26
C SER A 87 7.17 9.63 9.93
N LEU A 88 7.89 8.78 9.21
CA LEU A 88 8.27 9.00 7.83
C LEU A 88 7.22 8.39 6.91
N THR A 89 6.67 9.19 6.01
CA THR A 89 5.72 8.76 4.99
C THR A 89 6.21 9.18 3.60
N PRO A 90 6.31 8.26 2.62
CA PRO A 90 6.76 8.64 1.28
C PRO A 90 5.93 9.80 0.71
N TYR A 91 6.61 10.86 0.27
CA TYR A 91 5.99 12.01 -0.37
C TYR A 91 5.89 11.75 -1.88
N ILE A 92 4.68 11.87 -2.42
CA ILE A 92 4.44 11.78 -3.85
C ILE A 92 4.17 13.19 -4.36
N SER A 93 5.15 13.80 -5.03
CA SER A 93 4.94 15.11 -5.66
C SER A 93 3.94 14.99 -6.81
N THR A 94 2.86 15.77 -6.75
CA THR A 94 1.86 15.85 -7.83
C THR A 94 2.19 16.95 -8.85
N SER A 95 3.41 17.51 -8.83
CA SER A 95 3.82 18.50 -9.83
C SER A 95 3.73 17.86 -11.22
N ASN A 96 2.80 18.33 -12.04
CA ASN A 96 2.67 17.95 -13.45
C ASN A 96 4.02 18.19 -14.12
N ILE A 97 4.78 17.11 -14.35
CA ILE A 97 6.00 17.16 -15.16
C ILE A 97 5.53 17.57 -16.55
N GLY A 98 5.66 18.86 -16.86
CA GLY A 98 5.52 19.36 -18.22
C GLY A 98 6.51 18.58 -19.07
N THR A 99 6.01 17.83 -20.04
CA THR A 99 6.79 16.97 -20.91
C THR A 99 7.72 17.84 -21.77
N ASN A 100 8.91 18.13 -21.27
CA ASN A 100 10.05 18.50 -22.11
C ASN A 100 10.95 17.28 -22.20
N THR A 101 11.03 16.77 -23.42
CA THR A 101 11.80 15.59 -23.83
C THR A 101 13.31 15.79 -23.64
N ASN A 102 13.96 14.73 -23.16
CA ASN A 102 15.40 14.47 -23.11
C ASN A 102 16.14 14.93 -21.85
N GLU A 103 15.81 14.34 -20.69
CA GLU A 103 16.77 14.18 -19.60
C GLU A 103 16.38 12.98 -18.72
N ALA A 104 17.37 12.27 -18.19
CA ALA A 104 17.19 11.01 -17.47
C ALA A 104 16.27 11.20 -16.26
N THR A 105 15.20 10.40 -16.18
CA THR A 105 14.30 10.36 -15.03
C THR A 105 15.02 9.79 -13.80
N SER A 106 15.53 10.67 -12.94
CA SER A 106 15.76 10.37 -11.52
C SER A 106 14.42 10.02 -10.87
N VAL A 107 14.37 8.93 -10.11
CA VAL A 107 13.23 8.57 -9.26
C VAL A 107 13.53 9.14 -7.88
N ASP A 108 13.07 10.37 -7.62
CA ASP A 108 13.25 11.01 -6.32
C ASP A 108 12.40 10.30 -5.26
N THR A 109 13.05 9.60 -4.34
CA THR A 109 12.40 9.05 -3.15
C THR A 109 12.40 10.12 -2.07
N ILE A 110 11.24 10.73 -1.84
CA ILE A 110 11.08 11.84 -0.91
C ILE A 110 10.37 11.30 0.35
N ALA A 111 10.87 11.62 1.55
CA ALA A 111 10.25 11.21 2.82
C ALA A 111 9.61 12.43 3.52
N THR A 112 8.35 12.34 3.90
CA THR A 112 7.64 13.37 4.68
C THR A 112 7.72 13.03 6.15
N THR A 113 8.09 14.00 6.98
CA THR A 113 8.11 13.86 8.44
C THR A 113 6.90 14.59 9.02
N THR A 114 6.00 13.86 9.69
CA THR A 114 4.91 14.48 10.47
C THR A 114 5.16 14.23 11.96
N THR A 115 5.34 15.30 12.72
CA THR A 115 5.40 15.24 14.18
C THR A 115 3.98 15.07 14.72
N THR A 116 3.72 14.02 15.49
CA THR A 116 2.46 13.89 16.24
C THR A 116 2.81 14.04 17.71
N SER A 117 2.54 15.19 18.33
CA SER A 117 2.53 15.25 19.80
C SER A 117 1.13 14.97 20.32
N THR A 118 0.99 13.82 20.96
CA THR A 118 -0.15 13.53 21.82
C THR A 118 -0.09 14.41 23.06
N THR A 119 -0.84 15.51 23.05
CA THR A 119 -1.34 16.13 24.29
C THR A 119 -2.79 15.69 24.45
N THR A 120 -3.02 14.77 25.38
CA THR A 120 -4.35 14.25 25.72
C THR A 120 -5.23 15.35 26.30
N THR A 121 -6.11 15.93 25.48
CA THR A 121 -7.37 16.51 25.96
C THR A 121 -8.49 16.09 25.02
N SER A 122 -9.35 15.22 25.55
CA SER A 122 -10.43 14.54 24.85
C SER A 122 -11.68 15.40 24.78
N THR A 123 -12.13 15.71 23.56
CA THR A 123 -13.53 16.09 23.30
C THR A 123 -13.99 15.39 22.04
N THR A 124 -14.82 14.35 22.22
CA THR A 124 -15.34 13.46 21.18
C THR A 124 -16.80 13.77 20.88
N THR A 125 -17.12 13.85 19.59
CA THR A 125 -18.50 13.83 19.07
C THR A 125 -18.81 12.40 18.58
N PRO A 126 -19.94 11.77 18.95
CA PRO A 126 -20.18 10.35 18.64
C PRO A 126 -20.83 10.12 17.28
N ILE A 127 -20.41 9.04 16.61
CA ILE A 127 -21.08 8.42 15.46
C ILE A 127 -21.75 7.11 15.93
N ILE A 128 -22.95 6.85 15.41
CA ILE A 128 -23.88 5.80 15.86
C ILE A 128 -23.63 4.49 15.09
N THR A 129 -23.45 3.37 15.80
CA THR A 129 -23.55 2.01 15.24
C THR A 129 -24.57 1.19 16.02
N THR A 130 -25.44 0.47 15.32
CA THR A 130 -26.57 -0.29 15.88
C THR A 130 -26.22 -1.76 16.02
N ALA A 131 -26.50 -2.36 17.19
CA ALA A 131 -26.53 -3.81 17.40
C ALA A 131 -27.90 -4.20 17.95
N THR A 132 -28.53 -5.23 17.37
CA THR A 132 -29.87 -5.68 17.76
C THR A 132 -29.79 -6.89 18.68
N THR A 133 -30.36 -6.79 19.89
CA THR A 133 -30.54 -7.92 20.79
C THR A 133 -32.04 -8.25 20.88
N VAL A 134 -32.41 -9.49 20.60
CA VAL A 134 -33.79 -9.97 20.69
C VAL A 134 -33.98 -10.70 22.03
N THR A 135 -34.84 -10.18 22.90
CA THR A 135 -35.23 -10.85 24.15
C THR A 135 -36.70 -11.24 24.09
N THR A 136 -37.00 -12.54 24.18
CA THR A 136 -38.36 -13.07 24.25
C THR A 136 -38.78 -13.28 25.70
N LYS A 137 -39.73 -12.48 26.20
CA LYS A 137 -40.39 -12.74 27.49
C LYS A 137 -41.69 -13.53 27.27
N LEU A 138 -41.77 -14.72 27.85
CA LEU A 138 -42.96 -15.57 27.83
C LEU A 138 -43.86 -15.24 29.03
N ALA A 139 -45.04 -14.67 28.79
CA ALA A 139 -46.00 -14.37 29.86
C ALA A 139 -46.81 -15.61 30.24
N THR A 140 -46.65 -16.10 31.48
CA THR A 140 -47.48 -17.15 32.07
C THR A 140 -48.71 -16.53 32.75
N LYS A 141 -49.92 -16.81 32.22
CA LYS A 141 -51.19 -16.33 32.80
C LYS A 141 -51.69 -17.33 33.85
N LYS A 142 -51.68 -16.93 35.12
CA LYS A 142 -52.26 -17.68 36.25
C LYS A 142 -53.80 -17.61 36.18
N GLY A 143 -54.45 -18.77 36.33
CA GLY A 143 -55.85 -18.99 35.99
C GLY A 143 -56.88 -18.39 36.96
N THR A 144 -58.10 -18.20 36.44
CA THR A 144 -59.31 -18.03 37.24
C THR A 144 -60.44 -18.81 36.58
N LYS A 145 -61.13 -19.60 37.41
CA LYS A 145 -62.23 -20.52 37.09
C LYS A 145 -63.52 -19.71 36.94
N ARG A 146 -64.26 -19.82 35.82
CA ARG A 146 -65.71 -20.16 35.73
C ARG A 146 -66.35 -19.79 34.39
N THR A 147 -67.30 -20.68 34.05
CA THR A 147 -68.51 -20.56 33.21
C THR A 147 -68.38 -20.40 31.69
N SER A 148 -68.59 -21.56 31.06
CA SER A 148 -69.15 -21.85 29.73
C SER A 148 -69.80 -20.69 28.98
N ARG A 149 -69.13 -20.22 27.92
CA ARG A 149 -69.78 -19.71 26.71
C ARG A 149 -68.84 -19.91 25.52
N ARG A 150 -69.29 -20.68 24.55
CA ARG A 150 -68.56 -21.05 23.32
C ARG A 150 -68.47 -19.82 22.42
N THR A 151 -67.38 -19.06 22.53
CA THR A 151 -67.00 -18.00 21.57
C THR A 151 -65.72 -18.38 20.86
N LYS A 152 -65.72 -18.25 19.53
CA LYS A 152 -64.61 -18.55 18.61
C LYS A 152 -63.31 -17.89 19.08
N LYS A 153 -62.31 -18.73 19.39
CA LYS A 153 -61.00 -18.37 19.92
C LYS A 153 -60.17 -17.69 18.81
N LYS A 154 -60.18 -16.35 18.75
CA LYS A 154 -59.28 -15.56 17.89
C LYS A 154 -57.86 -15.67 18.46
N ALA A 155 -56.93 -16.24 17.69
CA ALA A 155 -55.55 -16.42 18.08
C ALA A 155 -54.88 -15.05 18.35
N ILE A 156 -54.43 -14.83 19.58
CA ILE A 156 -53.66 -13.64 19.95
C ILE A 156 -52.23 -13.88 19.48
N ARG A 157 -51.80 -13.15 18.44
CA ARG A 157 -50.42 -13.15 17.97
C ARG A 157 -49.55 -12.45 19.02
N PRO A 158 -48.48 -13.08 19.54
CA PRO A 158 -47.59 -12.42 20.49
C PRO A 158 -46.92 -11.21 19.82
N THR A 159 -47.11 -10.03 20.41
CA THR A 159 -46.38 -8.81 20.03
C THR A 159 -44.96 -8.93 20.56
N ILE A 160 -43.99 -9.13 19.67
CA ILE A 160 -42.57 -9.12 20.00
C ILE A 160 -42.13 -7.65 20.00
N THR A 161 -41.82 -7.12 21.18
CA THR A 161 -41.23 -5.78 21.32
C THR A 161 -39.72 -5.93 21.42
N THR A 162 -38.99 -5.62 20.35
CA THR A 162 -37.52 -5.61 20.32
C THR A 162 -37.04 -4.24 20.81
N SER A 163 -36.38 -4.18 21.96
CA SER A 163 -35.74 -2.96 22.46
C SER A 163 -34.24 -3.01 22.12
N THR A 164 -33.81 -2.14 21.21
CA THR A 164 -32.40 -2.00 20.80
C THR A 164 -31.71 -0.99 21.73
N THR A 165 -30.86 -1.47 22.64
CA THR A 165 -30.02 -0.60 23.46
C THR A 165 -28.75 -0.25 22.69
N VAL A 166 -28.58 1.02 22.31
CA VAL A 166 -27.39 1.51 21.61
C VAL A 166 -26.35 1.91 22.64
N THR A 167 -25.35 1.06 22.86
CA THR A 167 -24.20 1.40 23.71
C THR A 167 -23.20 2.21 22.89
N ALA A 168 -22.87 3.41 23.34
CA ALA A 168 -21.93 4.30 22.67
C ALA A 168 -20.50 3.71 22.75
N THR A 169 -19.96 3.26 21.62
CA THR A 169 -18.55 2.88 21.50
C THR A 169 -17.71 4.11 21.20
N THR A 170 -16.64 4.30 21.97
CA THR A 170 -15.62 5.33 21.77
C THR A 170 -15.10 5.29 20.32
N PRO A 171 -14.87 6.45 19.66
CA PRO A 171 -14.26 6.48 18.34
C PRO A 171 -12.92 5.73 18.36
N GLY A 172 -12.74 4.78 17.44
CA GLY A 172 -11.48 4.05 17.33
C GLY A 172 -10.32 4.98 17.01
N ILE A 173 -9.11 4.60 17.41
CA ILE A 173 -7.87 5.29 17.06
C ILE A 173 -7.69 5.25 15.54
N GLN A 174 -7.32 6.38 14.96
CA GLN A 174 -7.20 6.56 13.50
C GLN A 174 -5.73 6.47 13.04
N SER A 175 -5.52 5.75 11.93
CA SER A 175 -4.31 5.79 11.11
C SER A 175 -4.65 6.11 9.66
N SER A 176 -3.71 6.65 8.89
CA SER A 176 -3.94 6.97 7.47
C SER A 176 -2.73 6.72 6.60
N TYR A 177 -2.97 6.39 5.33
CA TYR A 177 -1.97 6.25 4.26
C TYR A 177 -2.48 6.93 2.99
N SER A 178 -1.69 7.82 2.39
CA SER A 178 -2.03 8.48 1.14
C SER A 178 -1.19 7.91 -0.01
N GLY A 179 -1.79 7.76 -1.19
CA GLY A 179 -1.12 7.20 -2.36
C GLY A 179 -1.75 7.63 -3.67
N ALA A 180 -1.20 7.10 -4.76
CA ALA A 180 -1.71 7.28 -6.10
C ALA A 180 -1.68 5.95 -6.85
N LEU A 181 -2.72 5.67 -7.64
CA LEU A 181 -2.68 4.64 -8.68
C LEU A 181 -2.28 5.30 -9.98
N THR A 182 -1.23 4.79 -10.61
CA THR A 182 -0.62 5.33 -11.82
C THR A 182 -0.49 4.25 -12.90
N LYS A 183 -0.21 4.66 -14.14
CA LYS A 183 0.02 3.71 -15.24
C LYS A 183 1.31 2.88 -15.08
N LYS A 184 2.21 3.29 -14.17
CA LYS A 184 3.46 2.58 -13.87
C LYS A 184 3.26 1.45 -12.86
N ASP A 185 2.15 1.49 -12.12
CA ASP A 185 1.87 0.45 -11.13
C ASP A 185 1.55 -0.89 -11.82
N SER A 186 1.87 -1.97 -11.13
CA SER A 186 1.53 -3.31 -11.58
C SER A 186 0.01 -3.45 -11.71
N SER A 187 -0.42 -4.32 -12.61
CA SER A 187 -1.84 -4.63 -12.80
C SER A 187 -2.14 -6.08 -12.54
N PHE A 188 -3.38 -6.37 -12.13
CA PHE A 188 -3.82 -7.73 -11.85
C PHE A 188 -5.27 -7.96 -12.27
N MET A 189 -5.71 -9.22 -12.17
CA MET A 189 -7.12 -9.57 -12.27
C MET A 189 -7.72 -9.48 -10.86
N ARG A 190 -8.75 -8.67 -10.66
CA ARG A 190 -9.40 -8.55 -9.35
C ARG A 190 -10.10 -9.87 -8.95
N PRO A 191 -10.30 -10.13 -7.65
CA PRO A 191 -11.12 -11.24 -7.19
C PRO A 191 -12.51 -11.24 -7.85
N LYS A 192 -13.02 -12.42 -8.18
CA LYS A 192 -14.35 -12.63 -8.80
C LYS A 192 -14.55 -11.94 -10.18
N GLN A 193 -13.50 -11.40 -10.80
CA GLN A 193 -13.56 -10.78 -12.12
C GLN A 193 -12.91 -11.65 -13.20
N ARG A 194 -13.31 -11.44 -14.46
CA ARG A 194 -12.71 -12.09 -15.65
C ARG A 194 -11.85 -11.13 -16.49
N ARG A 195 -11.65 -9.91 -16.03
CA ARG A 195 -10.93 -8.84 -16.76
C ARG A 195 -9.61 -8.53 -16.08
N PHE A 196 -8.59 -8.27 -16.90
CA PHE A 196 -7.27 -7.81 -16.48
C PHE A 196 -7.16 -6.28 -16.60
N GLY A 197 -6.07 -5.72 -16.06
CA GLY A 197 -5.70 -4.33 -16.26
C GLY A 197 -6.18 -3.39 -15.16
N PHE A 198 -6.38 -3.89 -13.94
CA PHE A 198 -6.61 -3.06 -12.76
C PHE A 198 -5.27 -2.74 -12.12
N TYR A 199 -4.85 -1.47 -12.16
CA TYR A 199 -3.67 -1.00 -11.45
C TYR A 199 -3.90 -1.17 -9.95
N PHE A 200 -2.87 -1.56 -9.20
CA PHE A 200 -2.99 -1.75 -7.77
C PHE A 200 -1.79 -1.21 -7.01
N LEU A 201 -2.04 -0.83 -5.76
CA LEU A 201 -1.02 -0.56 -4.75
C LEU A 201 -1.32 -1.45 -3.54
N ALA A 202 -0.32 -2.20 -3.09
CA ALA A 202 -0.42 -3.04 -1.90
C ALA A 202 0.17 -2.32 -0.68
N ILE A 203 -0.49 -2.42 0.45
CA ILE A 203 -0.15 -1.80 1.74
C ILE A 203 -0.11 -2.91 2.77
N GLU A 204 1.00 -3.06 3.47
CA GLU A 204 1.06 -3.90 4.65
C GLU A 204 0.42 -3.15 5.84
N VAL A 205 -0.46 -3.85 6.53
CA VAL A 205 -1.23 -3.35 7.67
C VAL A 205 -0.77 -4.11 8.90
N THR A 206 0.01 -3.45 9.75
CA THR A 206 0.50 -4.01 11.01
C THR A 206 -0.32 -3.46 12.17
N ILE A 207 -0.89 -4.34 12.99
CA ILE A 207 -1.70 -3.98 14.15
C ILE A 207 -1.06 -4.46 15.45
N SER A 208 -1.16 -3.65 16.50
CA SER A 208 -0.63 -3.94 17.84
C SER A 208 -1.66 -4.53 18.79
N SER A 209 -2.96 -4.49 18.44
CA SER A 209 -4.05 -5.03 19.25
C SER A 209 -5.07 -5.75 18.37
N SER A 210 -5.53 -6.92 18.80
CA SER A 210 -6.54 -7.69 18.08
C SER A 210 -7.91 -7.05 18.28
N GLY A 211 -8.76 -7.05 17.24
CA GLY A 211 -10.12 -6.55 17.34
C GLY A 211 -10.73 -6.14 16.01
N ILE A 212 -11.87 -5.44 16.08
CA ILE A 212 -12.59 -5.00 14.89
C ILE A 212 -11.96 -3.72 14.36
N TYR A 213 -11.46 -3.78 13.14
CA TYR A 213 -10.96 -2.64 12.38
C TYR A 213 -11.92 -2.30 11.25
N THR A 214 -12.09 -1.00 11.02
CA THR A 214 -12.79 -0.44 9.87
C THR A 214 -11.78 0.28 8.99
N ILE A 215 -11.64 -0.17 7.75
CA ILE A 215 -10.73 0.38 6.75
C ILE A 215 -11.58 1.04 5.67
N VAL A 216 -11.46 2.35 5.50
CA VAL A 216 -12.18 3.12 4.48
C VAL A 216 -11.20 3.74 3.49
N CYS A 217 -11.66 3.99 2.28
CA CYS A 217 -10.93 4.81 1.33
C CYS A 217 -11.67 6.11 1.02
N GLU A 218 -10.92 7.19 0.93
CA GLU A 218 -11.35 8.48 0.42
C GLU A 218 -10.64 8.76 -0.89
N SER A 219 -11.42 8.87 -1.97
CA SER A 219 -10.93 9.24 -3.29
C SER A 219 -12.00 9.92 -4.14
N SER A 220 -11.56 10.60 -5.19
CA SER A 220 -12.40 11.05 -6.31
C SER A 220 -12.63 9.97 -7.37
N ILE A 221 -11.87 8.88 -7.35
CA ILE A 221 -12.09 7.71 -8.21
C ILE A 221 -12.89 6.64 -7.46
N ASP A 222 -13.56 5.77 -8.19
CA ASP A 222 -14.31 4.64 -7.65
C ASP A 222 -13.33 3.52 -7.27
N THR A 223 -13.07 3.37 -5.96
CA THR A 223 -12.03 2.47 -5.43
C THR A 223 -12.57 1.12 -5.02
N TYR A 224 -11.76 0.09 -5.19
CA TYR A 224 -12.05 -1.29 -4.82
C TYR A 224 -10.96 -1.77 -3.85
N GLY A 225 -11.36 -2.28 -2.69
CA GLY A 225 -10.44 -2.75 -1.65
C GLY A 225 -10.45 -4.27 -1.56
N CYS A 226 -9.27 -4.87 -1.45
CA CYS A 226 -9.12 -6.30 -1.15
C CYS A 226 -8.21 -6.46 0.07
N LEU A 227 -8.67 -7.16 1.11
CA LEU A 227 -7.86 -7.48 2.28
C LEU A 227 -7.43 -8.95 2.24
N TYR A 228 -6.13 -9.18 2.38
CA TYR A 228 -5.51 -10.50 2.35
C TYR A 228 -4.81 -10.80 3.66
N LYS A 229 -4.79 -12.09 4.02
CA LYS A 229 -3.98 -12.64 5.10
C LYS A 229 -2.61 -13.05 4.57
N GLU A 230 -1.56 -12.76 5.33
CA GLU A 230 -0.14 -13.10 5.14
C GLU A 230 0.52 -12.54 3.86
N SER A 231 -0.07 -12.77 2.68
CA SER A 231 0.57 -12.43 1.41
C SER A 231 -0.45 -12.20 0.30
N PHE A 232 -0.18 -11.23 -0.57
CA PHE A 232 -0.93 -11.01 -1.79
C PHE A 232 -0.18 -11.57 -3.01
N LEU A 233 -0.88 -12.38 -3.81
CA LEU A 233 -0.35 -12.97 -5.04
C LEU A 233 -1.15 -12.44 -6.25
N PRO A 234 -0.61 -11.50 -7.05
CA PRO A 234 -1.34 -10.92 -8.20
C PRO A 234 -1.80 -11.94 -9.25
N ASN A 235 -1.07 -13.05 -9.39
CA ASN A 235 -1.41 -14.17 -10.29
C ASN A 235 -2.45 -15.13 -9.70
N ASN A 236 -2.72 -15.05 -8.38
CA ASN A 236 -3.74 -15.82 -7.69
C ASN A 236 -4.48 -14.93 -6.66
N PRO A 237 -5.27 -13.95 -7.14
CA PRO A 237 -5.93 -12.93 -6.32
C PRO A 237 -7.03 -13.47 -5.39
N ASN A 238 -7.40 -14.75 -5.51
CA ASN A 238 -8.35 -15.37 -4.58
C ASN A 238 -7.65 -16.07 -3.41
N SER A 239 -6.33 -16.25 -3.50
CA SER A 239 -5.54 -16.87 -2.44
C SER A 239 -5.49 -15.96 -1.21
N LYS A 240 -5.79 -16.52 -0.03
CA LYS A 240 -5.73 -15.83 1.28
C LYS A 240 -6.60 -14.56 1.37
N LEU A 241 -7.60 -14.42 0.52
CA LEU A 241 -8.52 -13.29 0.55
C LEU A 241 -9.46 -13.37 1.78
N ILE A 242 -9.52 -12.29 2.56
CA ILE A 242 -10.37 -12.18 3.76
C ILE A 242 -11.65 -11.43 3.42
N ALA A 243 -11.53 -10.26 2.78
CA ALA A 243 -12.64 -9.35 2.52
C ALA A 243 -12.41 -8.56 1.25
N ILE A 244 -13.51 -8.18 0.59
CA ILE A 244 -13.55 -7.28 -0.56
C ILE A 244 -14.74 -6.35 -0.42
N ASP A 245 -14.60 -5.13 -0.93
CA ASP A 245 -15.68 -4.15 -1.02
C ASP A 245 -15.33 -3.08 -2.06
N ASP A 246 -16.34 -2.45 -2.65
CA ASP A 246 -16.16 -1.35 -3.61
C ASP A 246 -17.12 -0.18 -3.48
N ASP A 247 -18.23 -0.32 -2.76
CA ASP A 247 -19.26 0.72 -2.73
C ASP A 247 -19.84 1.01 -1.34
N SER A 248 -19.34 0.38 -0.28
CA SER A 248 -19.84 0.58 1.08
C SER A 248 -19.29 1.85 1.77
N GLY A 249 -18.32 2.52 1.14
CA GLY A 249 -17.71 3.78 1.60
C GLY A 249 -18.30 5.02 0.95
N SER A 250 -17.73 6.19 1.26
CA SER A 250 -18.19 7.46 0.70
C SER A 250 -17.86 7.56 -0.79
N LYS A 251 -18.75 8.14 -1.61
CA LYS A 251 -18.54 8.34 -3.06
C LYS A 251 -18.23 7.05 -3.85
N LYS A 252 -18.82 5.91 -3.45
CA LYS A 252 -18.51 4.58 -4.04
C LYS A 252 -17.04 4.19 -3.89
N ASN A 253 -16.45 4.52 -2.75
CA ASN A 253 -15.17 3.97 -2.35
C ASN A 253 -15.42 2.73 -1.50
N PHE A 254 -14.41 1.89 -1.34
CA PHE A 254 -14.53 0.74 -0.46
C PHE A 254 -14.57 1.13 1.03
N LYS A 255 -15.25 0.29 1.81
CA LYS A 255 -15.26 0.22 3.26
C LYS A 255 -15.25 -1.24 3.71
N LEU A 256 -14.12 -1.67 4.26
CA LEU A 256 -13.93 -3.02 4.79
C LEU A 256 -14.06 -2.99 6.32
N ILE A 257 -14.74 -3.99 6.87
CA ILE A 257 -14.83 -4.22 8.32
C ILE A 257 -14.34 -5.64 8.58
N ALA A 258 -13.31 -5.79 9.38
CA ALA A 258 -12.69 -7.09 9.65
C ALA A 258 -12.22 -7.19 11.11
N ASN A 259 -12.30 -8.40 11.68
CA ASN A 259 -11.69 -8.70 12.97
C ASN A 259 -10.26 -9.18 12.72
N LEU A 260 -9.28 -8.34 13.07
CA LEU A 260 -7.86 -8.57 12.81
C LEU A 260 -7.15 -9.07 14.07
N THR A 261 -6.09 -9.88 13.90
CA THR A 261 -5.27 -10.41 14.99
C THR A 261 -3.82 -9.95 14.85
N THR A 262 -3.12 -9.75 15.98
CA THR A 262 -1.74 -9.25 16.01
C THR A 262 -0.69 -10.22 15.47
N THR A 263 -1.05 -11.49 15.32
CA THR A 263 -0.14 -12.56 14.87
C THR A 263 -0.07 -12.69 13.35
N GLU A 264 -0.89 -11.94 12.62
CA GLU A 264 -1.08 -12.11 11.19
C GLU A 264 -0.63 -10.86 10.44
N SER A 265 0.30 -11.01 9.48
CA SER A 265 0.56 -9.95 8.50
C SER A 265 -0.68 -9.80 7.62
N MET A 266 -1.11 -8.57 7.38
CA MET A 266 -2.30 -8.27 6.59
C MET A 266 -1.88 -7.40 5.41
N ILE A 267 -2.32 -7.75 4.21
CA ILE A 267 -2.06 -6.96 3.00
C ILE A 267 -3.37 -6.37 2.51
N LEU A 268 -3.48 -5.04 2.52
CA LEU A 268 -4.54 -4.30 1.87
C LEU A 268 -4.10 -3.95 0.45
N VAL A 269 -4.87 -4.39 -0.55
CA VAL A 269 -4.70 -3.98 -1.94
C VAL A 269 -5.75 -2.94 -2.28
N VAL A 270 -5.28 -1.75 -2.64
CA VAL A 270 -6.10 -0.66 -3.17
C VAL A 270 -6.05 -0.73 -4.69
N THR A 271 -7.23 -0.80 -5.32
CA THR A 271 -7.39 -0.76 -6.77
C THR A 271 -8.67 0.00 -7.13
N THR A 272 -9.14 -0.09 -8.37
CA THR A 272 -10.28 0.67 -8.90
C THR A 272 -11.42 -0.24 -9.35
N HIS A 273 -12.64 0.28 -9.33
CA HIS A 273 -13.80 -0.41 -9.87
C HIS A 273 -13.70 -0.59 -11.40
N SER A 274 -13.15 0.40 -12.11
CA SER A 274 -12.96 0.36 -13.57
C SER A 274 -11.50 0.12 -13.96
N ALA A 275 -11.27 -0.72 -14.96
CA ALA A 275 -9.92 -1.06 -15.42
C ALA A 275 -9.18 0.17 -15.95
N LYS A 276 -7.85 0.20 -15.77
CA LYS A 276 -6.94 1.27 -16.20
C LYS A 276 -7.22 2.66 -15.62
N GLN A 277 -8.08 2.77 -14.61
CA GLN A 277 -8.34 4.02 -13.90
C GLN A 277 -7.19 4.33 -12.94
N THR A 278 -6.80 5.60 -12.90
CA THR A 278 -5.70 6.15 -12.09
C THR A 278 -6.22 7.32 -11.28
N GLY A 279 -5.60 7.60 -10.14
CA GLY A 279 -5.98 8.74 -9.30
C GLY A 279 -5.38 8.65 -7.90
N LEU A 280 -5.51 9.76 -7.17
CA LEU A 280 -5.08 9.86 -5.77
C LEU A 280 -6.08 9.18 -4.86
N PHE A 281 -5.61 8.64 -3.74
CA PHE A 281 -6.47 8.05 -2.72
C PHE A 281 -5.86 8.24 -1.33
N GLN A 282 -6.71 8.20 -0.31
CA GLN A 282 -6.32 8.07 1.09
C GLN A 282 -7.03 6.87 1.71
N VAL A 283 -6.28 5.99 2.35
CA VAL A 283 -6.80 4.93 3.21
C VAL A 283 -6.83 5.43 4.64
N ILE A 284 -7.93 5.22 5.33
CA ILE A 284 -8.10 5.55 6.75
C ILE A 284 -8.51 4.27 7.49
N VAL A 285 -7.82 3.98 8.58
CA VAL A 285 -8.06 2.80 9.42
C VAL A 285 -8.49 3.25 10.80
N TYR A 286 -9.64 2.76 11.25
CA TYR A 286 -10.16 2.92 12.61
C TYR A 286 -10.09 1.58 13.35
N GLY A 287 -9.61 1.57 14.58
CA GLY A 287 -9.61 0.36 15.40
C GLY A 287 -9.33 0.59 16.88
N PRO A 288 -9.14 -0.49 17.65
CA PRO A 288 -8.81 -0.40 19.07
C PRO A 288 -7.47 0.29 19.33
N GLU A 289 -6.52 0.14 18.40
CA GLU A 289 -5.18 0.73 18.46
C GLU A 289 -4.70 1.23 17.10
N LYS A 290 -3.67 2.08 17.12
CA LYS A 290 -3.05 2.63 15.91
C LYS A 290 -2.53 1.50 15.01
N ALA A 291 -2.96 1.49 13.75
CA ALA A 291 -2.37 0.63 12.71
C ALA A 291 -1.14 1.31 12.08
N ILE A 292 -0.13 0.53 11.73
CA ILE A 292 1.00 0.98 10.92
C ILE A 292 0.72 0.55 9.48
N LEU A 293 0.87 1.50 8.54
CA LEU A 293 0.57 1.31 7.13
C LEU A 293 1.84 1.57 6.32
N THR A 294 2.40 0.53 5.72
CA THR A 294 3.63 0.60 4.94
C THR A 294 3.38 0.12 3.52
N ARG A 295 4.04 0.71 2.52
CA ARG A 295 3.91 0.23 1.14
C ARG A 295 4.46 -1.19 1.05
N TYR A 296 3.64 -2.13 0.58
CA TYR A 296 4.06 -3.50 0.37
C TYR A 296 4.72 -3.64 -1.00
N VAL A 297 6.02 -3.90 -0.99
CA VAL A 297 6.80 -4.16 -2.21
C VAL A 297 6.76 -5.66 -2.48
N THR A 298 6.02 -6.07 -3.52
CA THR A 298 6.03 -7.47 -3.94
C THR A 298 7.38 -7.77 -4.57
N ILE A 299 8.20 -8.56 -3.90
CA ILE A 299 9.42 -9.09 -4.51
C ILE A 299 8.94 -10.05 -5.61
N PRO A 300 9.25 -9.80 -6.90
CA PRO A 300 8.87 -10.72 -7.95
C PRO A 300 9.53 -12.06 -7.62
N LEU A 301 8.72 -13.10 -7.39
CA LEU A 301 9.26 -14.46 -7.36
C LEU A 301 9.81 -14.73 -8.75
N THR A 302 11.12 -14.67 -8.90
CA THR A 302 11.85 -15.25 -10.02
C THR A 302 11.67 -16.75 -9.94
N THR A 303 10.56 -17.25 -10.48
CA THR A 303 10.39 -18.67 -10.75
C THR A 303 11.33 -19.02 -11.89
N THR A 304 12.57 -19.39 -11.56
CA THR A 304 13.47 -20.09 -12.48
C THR A 304 12.88 -21.47 -12.71
N SER A 305 11.89 -21.55 -13.59
CA SER A 305 11.42 -22.83 -14.10
C SER A 305 12.48 -23.37 -15.04
N THR A 306 13.44 -24.12 -14.50
CA THR A 306 14.33 -24.97 -15.30
C THR A 306 13.47 -26.05 -15.93
N SER A 307 12.92 -25.75 -17.11
CA SER A 307 12.24 -26.72 -17.94
C SER A 307 13.30 -27.65 -18.54
N THR A 308 13.70 -28.67 -17.79
CA THR A 308 14.48 -29.78 -18.34
C THR A 308 13.57 -30.53 -19.31
N ARG A 309 13.66 -30.16 -20.59
CA ARG A 309 12.96 -30.85 -21.67
C ARG A 309 13.63 -32.20 -21.87
N THR A 310 13.22 -33.21 -21.12
CA THR A 310 13.61 -34.60 -21.36
C THR A 310 12.89 -35.08 -22.61
N THR A 311 13.51 -34.92 -23.77
CA THR A 311 13.05 -35.57 -25.00
C THR A 311 13.37 -37.05 -24.91
N THR A 312 12.45 -37.84 -24.36
CA THR A 312 12.47 -39.30 -24.54
C THR A 312 12.00 -39.60 -25.97
N SER A 313 12.97 -39.73 -26.88
CA SER A 313 12.75 -40.22 -28.24
C SER A 313 12.64 -41.76 -28.17
N THR A 314 11.41 -42.27 -28.09
CA THR A 314 11.15 -43.70 -28.22
C THR A 314 11.23 -44.05 -29.71
N ARG A 315 12.43 -44.45 -30.15
CA ARG A 315 12.69 -44.94 -31.51
C ARG A 315 12.17 -46.37 -31.63
N THR A 316 11.00 -46.55 -32.23
CA THR A 316 10.53 -47.85 -32.71
C THR A 316 11.36 -48.26 -33.93
N THR A 317 12.13 -49.33 -33.81
CA THR A 317 12.88 -49.95 -34.90
C THR A 317 11.93 -50.72 -35.82
N THR A 318 11.85 -50.32 -37.08
CA THR A 318 11.47 -51.21 -38.19
C THR A 318 12.47 -51.02 -39.31
N SER A 319 13.17 -52.11 -39.61
CA SER A 319 14.26 -52.26 -40.56
C SER A 319 13.72 -52.40 -41.98
N THR A 320 14.16 -51.56 -42.91
CA THR A 320 14.21 -51.92 -44.34
C THR A 320 15.34 -51.13 -45.02
N THR A 321 16.07 -51.84 -45.87
CA THR A 321 17.43 -51.55 -46.35
C THR A 321 17.44 -50.85 -47.72
N THR A 322 18.53 -50.11 -48.00
CA THR A 322 19.13 -49.78 -49.34
C THR A 322 18.43 -48.64 -50.13
N THR A 323 19.09 -47.65 -50.79
CA THR A 323 20.44 -47.53 -51.38
C THR A 323 20.79 -46.04 -51.66
N THR A 324 22.05 -45.66 -51.41
CA THR A 324 22.97 -44.69 -52.07
C THR A 324 22.46 -43.50 -52.92
N SER A 325 22.88 -42.27 -52.60
CA SER A 325 23.89 -41.49 -53.37
C SER A 325 24.15 -40.07 -52.81
N THR A 326 25.40 -39.65 -53.04
CA THR A 326 26.21 -38.51 -52.59
C THR A 326 25.71 -37.13 -53.07
N THR A 327 26.02 -36.05 -52.33
CA THR A 327 26.79 -34.88 -52.82
C THR A 327 27.21 -33.98 -51.63
N THR A 328 28.51 -33.75 -51.54
CA THR A 328 29.19 -32.83 -50.63
C THR A 328 29.15 -31.42 -51.19
N THR A 329 28.84 -30.40 -50.39
CA THR A 329 29.18 -29.01 -50.73
C THR A 329 29.63 -28.29 -49.47
N THR A 330 30.94 -28.08 -49.38
CA THR A 330 31.60 -27.25 -48.36
C THR A 330 31.66 -25.83 -48.90
N SER A 331 31.15 -24.86 -48.14
CA SER A 331 31.34 -23.44 -48.43
C SER A 331 31.95 -22.77 -47.20
N THR A 332 33.24 -22.50 -47.28
CA THR A 332 34.04 -21.71 -46.34
C THR A 332 33.81 -20.22 -46.65
N ILE A 333 33.30 -19.46 -45.68
CA ILE A 333 33.28 -18.00 -45.74
C ILE A 333 34.43 -17.49 -44.88
N THR A 334 35.46 -16.96 -45.55
CA THR A 334 36.59 -16.25 -44.95
C THR A 334 36.27 -14.76 -44.96
N THR A 335 36.10 -14.15 -43.79
CA THR A 335 36.02 -12.67 -43.66
C THR A 335 37.35 -12.14 -43.14
N THR A 336 38.04 -11.40 -44.01
CA THR A 336 39.24 -10.61 -43.72
C THR A 336 38.86 -9.30 -43.03
N PRO A 337 39.46 -8.92 -41.88
CA PRO A 337 39.28 -7.59 -41.33
C PRO A 337 40.13 -6.55 -42.08
N THR A 338 39.49 -5.53 -42.63
CA THR A 338 40.16 -4.35 -43.20
C THR A 338 40.46 -3.34 -42.10
N LEU A 339 41.75 -3.08 -41.89
CA LEU A 339 42.29 -2.02 -41.05
C LEU A 339 42.25 -0.69 -41.83
N ILE A 340 41.51 0.31 -41.37
CA ILE A 340 41.59 1.68 -41.88
C ILE A 340 42.41 2.52 -40.91
N ILE A 341 43.66 2.81 -41.30
CA ILE A 341 44.49 3.86 -40.71
C ILE A 341 44.34 5.09 -41.62
N GLY A 342 43.66 6.12 -41.14
CA GLY A 342 43.57 7.43 -41.80
C GLY A 342 44.46 8.45 -41.11
N GLY A 343 45.63 8.72 -41.71
CA GLY A 343 46.55 9.76 -41.30
C GLY A 343 46.16 11.15 -41.80
N ARG A 344 46.18 12.11 -40.86
CA ARG A 344 46.81 13.45 -40.89
C ARG A 344 47.15 14.11 -42.25
N ARG A 345 46.66 15.35 -42.43
CA ARG A 345 47.26 16.60 -42.99
C ARG A 345 46.09 17.57 -43.27
N ASN A 346 46.10 18.87 -42.98
CA ASN A 346 47.16 19.85 -42.68
C ASN A 346 46.88 20.57 -41.37
#